data_AF-A0A959SYS9-F1
#
_entry.id   AF-A0A959SYS9-F1
#
_cell.length_a   1.000
_cell.length_b   1.000
_cell.length_c   1.000
_cell.angle_alpha   90.00
_cell.angle_beta   90.00
_cell.angle_gamma   90.00
#
_symmetry.space_group_name_H-M   'P 1'
#
loop_
_entity.id
_entity.type
_entity.pdbx_description
1 polymer ?
#
loop_
_entity_poly.entity_id
_entity_poly.type
_entity_poly.pdbx_seq_one_letter_code
_entity_poly.pdbx_strand_id
1 'polypeptide(L)'
;MKVKLYILLIISALFIQFACQKETTSDNGTTNLRIRLTDNPFNATEVNVDIREVKVNFNDDSTGWQSLSTNTGIYNLLGLQNGVDTLLASGNVPTGTLKEIRFVLGSDNSIKIDTVLYPLTIPSGSESGLKIKVNKHLNATLDSLLIDFDAALSIMQTGNGDYKLKPVLKIK
;
A
#
# COMPACT_ATOMS: atom_id res chain seq x y z
N MET A 1 -17.89 76.56 37.09
CA MET A 1 -16.53 76.28 37.61
C MET A 1 -16.19 74.85 37.22
N LYS A 2 -15.34 74.65 36.21
CA LYS A 2 -13.87 74.65 36.28
C LYS A 2 -13.32 73.26 36.68
N VAL A 3 -12.78 72.56 35.65
CA VAL A 3 -11.61 71.66 35.62
C VAL A 3 -11.65 70.38 36.49
N LYS A 4 -11.08 69.22 36.13
CA LYS A 4 -9.87 68.97 35.33
C LYS A 4 -9.84 67.49 34.85
N LEU A 5 -9.24 67.35 33.68
CA LEU A 5 -8.68 66.18 33.02
C LEU A 5 -7.85 65.25 33.93
N TYR A 6 -8.10 63.94 33.87
CA TYR A 6 -7.09 62.91 34.16
C TYR A 6 -7.14 61.82 33.10
N ILE A 7 -6.09 61.81 32.28
CA ILE A 7 -5.69 60.75 31.37
C ILE A 7 -5.09 59.62 32.22
N LEU A 8 -5.55 58.39 32.03
CA LEU A 8 -4.71 57.22 32.25
C LEU A 8 -4.98 56.20 31.14
N LEU A 9 -3.96 56.04 30.29
CA LEU A 9 -3.77 54.93 29.36
C LEU A 9 -4.00 53.60 30.06
N ILE A 10 -4.73 52.69 29.41
CA ILE A 10 -4.43 51.25 29.21
C ILE A 10 -5.63 50.72 28.39
N ILE A 11 -5.50 50.67 27.07
CA ILE A 11 -6.38 49.81 26.25
C ILE A 11 -5.49 48.71 25.70
N SER A 12 -5.64 47.58 26.39
CA SER A 12 -5.14 46.25 26.10
C SER A 12 -5.16 45.95 24.60
N ALA A 13 -3.98 45.56 24.09
CA ALA A 13 -3.82 44.95 22.79
C ALA A 13 -4.53 43.60 22.78
N LEU A 14 -5.73 43.55 22.20
CA LEU A 14 -6.39 42.28 21.86
C LEU A 14 -5.97 41.89 20.44
N PHE A 15 -4.79 41.28 20.34
CA PHE A 15 -4.40 40.52 19.15
C PHE A 15 -5.31 39.30 19.05
N ILE A 16 -6.35 39.40 18.22
CA ILE A 16 -7.14 38.25 17.80
C ILE A 16 -6.26 37.46 16.82
N GLN A 17 -5.44 36.58 17.36
CA GLN A 17 -4.77 35.53 16.61
C GLN A 17 -5.86 34.55 16.16
N PHE A 18 -6.34 34.71 14.93
CA PHE A 18 -7.00 33.63 14.20
C PHE A 18 -5.94 32.55 13.95
N ALA A 19 -5.74 31.68 14.94
CA ALA A 19 -5.13 30.39 14.73
C ALA A 19 -6.10 29.61 13.84
N CYS A 20 -5.85 29.61 12.55
CA CYS A 20 -6.45 28.69 11.61
C CYS A 20 -5.97 27.29 12.00
N GLN A 21 -6.69 26.64 12.92
CA GLN A 21 -6.59 25.20 13.03
C GLN A 21 -7.02 24.68 11.68
N LYS A 22 -6.08 24.08 10.94
CA LYS A 22 -6.41 23.23 9.82
C LYS A 22 -7.23 22.10 10.41
N GLU A 23 -8.56 22.24 10.39
CA GLU A 23 -9.45 21.13 10.66
C GLU A 23 -9.15 20.12 9.56
N THR A 24 -8.34 19.12 9.90
CA THR A 24 -8.44 17.84 9.25
C THR A 24 -9.84 17.36 9.57
N THR A 25 -10.77 17.59 8.65
CA THR A 25 -12.02 16.83 8.59
C THR A 25 -11.60 15.37 8.56
N SER A 26 -11.55 14.76 9.74
CA SER A 26 -11.59 13.32 9.87
C SER A 26 -12.94 12.93 9.33
N ASP A 27 -13.00 12.60 8.03
CA ASP A 27 -14.11 11.87 7.48
C ASP A 27 -14.22 10.60 8.31
N ASN A 28 -15.15 10.58 9.27
CA ASN A 28 -15.47 9.41 10.10
C ASN A 28 -16.16 8.30 9.28
N GLY A 29 -16.03 8.35 7.96
CA GLY A 29 -16.51 7.37 7.02
C GLY A 29 -15.60 6.15 7.00
N THR A 30 -16.17 5.02 6.60
CA THR A 30 -15.42 3.80 6.30
C THR A 30 -15.58 3.47 4.83
N THR A 31 -14.50 3.07 4.20
CA THR A 31 -14.47 2.54 2.83
C THR A 31 -14.23 1.04 2.88
N ASN A 32 -15.05 0.26 2.18
CA ASN A 32 -14.73 -1.14 1.89
C ASN A 32 -13.65 -1.14 0.79
N LEU A 33 -12.41 -1.46 1.16
CA LEU A 33 -11.29 -1.52 0.23
C LEU A 33 -11.10 -2.95 -0.27
N ARG A 34 -10.92 -3.10 -1.59
CA ARG A 34 -10.55 -4.36 -2.24
C ARG A 34 -9.20 -4.22 -2.93
N ILE A 35 -8.29 -5.15 -2.67
CA ILE A 35 -7.02 -5.27 -3.36
C ILE A 35 -7.13 -6.46 -4.31
N ARG A 36 -6.94 -6.19 -5.60
CA ARG A 36 -6.91 -7.20 -6.66
C ARG A 36 -5.49 -7.37 -7.19
N LEU A 37 -5.18 -8.57 -7.66
CA LEU A 37 -3.86 -8.94 -8.17
C LEU A 37 -3.94 -9.33 -9.65
N THR A 38 -3.03 -8.80 -10.46
CA THR A 38 -2.84 -9.12 -11.90
C THR A 38 -1.35 -9.07 -12.25
N ASP A 39 -1.00 -9.44 -13.47
CA ASP A 39 0.35 -9.39 -14.02
C ASP A 39 0.32 -8.94 -15.49
N ASN A 40 1.46 -8.47 -15.99
CA ASN A 40 1.69 -8.24 -17.41
C ASN A 40 2.28 -9.49 -18.08
N PRO A 41 2.08 -9.67 -19.40
CA PRO A 41 2.67 -10.79 -20.12
C PRO A 41 4.19 -10.94 -19.89
N PHE A 42 4.61 -12.16 -19.56
CA PHE A 42 6.01 -12.55 -19.36
C PHE A 42 6.26 -13.96 -19.92
N ASN A 43 7.43 -14.16 -20.53
CA ASN A 43 7.78 -15.41 -21.19
C ASN A 43 8.43 -16.40 -20.21
N ALA A 44 7.60 -17.08 -19.42
CA ALA A 44 7.96 -18.23 -18.59
C ALA A 44 6.75 -19.18 -18.49
N THR A 45 6.92 -20.37 -17.91
CA THR A 45 5.82 -21.34 -17.79
C THR A 45 4.92 -21.00 -16.59
N GLU A 46 5.50 -20.77 -15.41
CA GLU A 46 4.78 -20.35 -14.20
C GLU A 46 5.69 -19.48 -13.33
N VAL A 47 5.09 -18.51 -12.63
CA VAL A 47 5.74 -17.78 -11.54
C VAL A 47 4.81 -17.82 -10.35
N ASN A 48 5.17 -18.61 -9.35
CA ASN A 48 4.37 -18.92 -8.18
C ASN A 48 4.86 -18.10 -6.99
N VAL A 49 3.99 -17.22 -6.47
CA VAL A 49 4.30 -16.35 -5.35
C VAL A 49 3.40 -16.67 -4.17
N ASP A 50 4.02 -16.92 -3.03
CA ASP A 50 3.36 -17.23 -1.77
C ASP A 50 3.01 -15.93 -1.03
N ILE A 51 1.73 -15.56 -1.02
CA ILE A 51 1.24 -14.33 -0.38
C ILE A 51 0.53 -14.68 0.93
N ARG A 52 1.05 -14.13 2.03
CA ARG A 52 0.59 -14.44 3.39
C ARG A 52 -0.30 -13.35 3.99
N GLU A 53 -0.01 -12.08 3.72
CA GLU A 53 -0.75 -10.97 4.32
C GLU A 53 -0.71 -9.71 3.47
N VAL A 54 -1.81 -8.94 3.47
CA VAL A 54 -1.88 -7.60 2.92
C VAL A 54 -2.23 -6.60 4.02
N LYS A 55 -1.41 -5.57 4.18
CA LYS A 55 -1.60 -4.46 5.13
C LYS A 55 -1.70 -3.14 4.40
N VAL A 56 -2.40 -2.20 5.02
CA VAL A 56 -2.55 -0.83 4.55
C VAL A 56 -2.10 0.17 5.60
N ASN A 57 -1.67 1.34 5.16
CA ASN A 57 -1.25 2.42 6.03
C ASN A 57 -1.76 3.77 5.50
N PHE A 58 -2.27 4.60 6.39
CA PHE A 58 -2.82 5.93 6.10
C PHE A 58 -1.95 7.07 6.63
N ASN A 59 -0.89 6.75 7.38
CA ASN A 59 0.04 7.68 7.99
C ASN A 59 1.29 7.87 7.12
N ASP A 60 1.88 9.05 7.19
CA ASP A 60 3.09 9.39 6.43
C ASP A 60 4.38 8.80 7.03
N ASP A 61 4.34 8.35 8.29
CA ASP A 61 5.49 7.83 9.03
C ASP A 61 5.60 6.29 9.01
N SER A 62 4.78 5.62 8.20
CA SER A 62 4.70 4.15 8.14
C SER A 62 4.34 3.48 9.48
N THR A 63 3.70 4.18 10.41
CA THR A 63 3.16 3.61 11.67
C THR A 63 1.66 3.32 11.53
N GLY A 64 1.11 2.42 12.35
CA GLY A 64 -0.35 2.14 12.32
C GLY A 64 -0.80 1.29 11.13
N TRP A 65 -0.08 0.21 10.84
CA TRP A 65 -0.50 -0.75 9.82
C TRP A 65 -1.81 -1.46 10.22
N GLN A 66 -2.76 -1.50 9.30
CA GLN A 66 -3.99 -2.27 9.43
C GLN A 66 -3.95 -3.46 8.48
N SER A 67 -4.19 -4.67 8.98
CA SER A 67 -4.30 -5.87 8.14
C SER A 67 -5.67 -5.95 7.47
N LEU A 68 -5.69 -6.34 6.21
CA LEU A 68 -6.91 -6.71 5.47
C LEU A 68 -7.15 -8.22 5.58
N SER A 69 -8.41 -8.64 5.41
CA SER A 69 -8.74 -10.06 5.24
C SER A 69 -8.14 -10.55 3.93
N THR A 70 -7.03 -11.27 4.02
CA THR A 70 -6.23 -11.73 2.89
C THR A 70 -6.59 -13.16 2.53
N ASN A 71 -6.82 -13.42 1.25
CA ASN A 71 -6.90 -14.77 0.70
C ASN A 71 -5.47 -15.33 0.60
N THR A 72 -4.94 -15.86 1.70
CA THR A 72 -3.58 -16.38 1.76
C THR A 72 -3.41 -17.59 0.83
N GLY A 73 -2.29 -17.67 0.10
CA GLY A 73 -1.99 -18.80 -0.76
C GLY A 73 -0.88 -18.54 -1.76
N ILE A 74 -0.60 -19.57 -2.58
CA ILE A 74 0.35 -19.49 -3.69
C ILE A 74 -0.41 -19.10 -4.95
N TYR A 75 0.03 -18.02 -5.58
CA TYR A 75 -0.57 -17.46 -6.79
C TYR A 75 0.37 -17.64 -7.98
N ASN A 76 -0.10 -18.31 -9.03
CA ASN A 76 0.60 -18.30 -10.32
C ASN A 76 0.30 -16.97 -11.03
N LEU A 77 1.28 -16.06 -11.02
CA LEU A 77 1.15 -14.72 -11.60
C LEU A 77 0.88 -14.77 -13.11
N LEU A 78 1.46 -15.74 -13.83
CA LEU A 78 1.27 -15.84 -15.28
C LEU A 78 -0.16 -16.30 -15.66
N GLY A 79 -0.91 -16.85 -14.69
CA GLY A 79 -2.34 -17.12 -14.84
C GLY A 79 -3.22 -15.88 -14.69
N LEU A 80 -2.67 -14.75 -14.23
CA LEU A 80 -3.36 -13.49 -13.96
C LEU A 80 -3.02 -12.42 -15.00
N GLN A 81 -2.85 -12.83 -16.26
CA GLN A 81 -2.51 -11.94 -17.38
C GLN A 81 -3.72 -11.69 -18.29
N ASN A 82 -3.57 -10.80 -19.27
CA ASN A 82 -4.58 -10.55 -20.31
C ASN A 82 -5.96 -10.15 -19.79
N GLY A 83 -6.00 -9.32 -18.75
CA GLY A 83 -7.24 -8.85 -18.13
C GLY A 83 -7.83 -9.80 -17.08
N VAL A 84 -7.17 -10.93 -16.80
CA VAL A 84 -7.50 -11.79 -15.67
C VAL A 84 -6.90 -11.19 -14.40
N ASP A 85 -7.69 -11.15 -13.33
CA ASP A 85 -7.25 -10.74 -12.01
C ASP A 85 -7.92 -11.62 -10.94
N THR A 86 -7.49 -11.46 -9.69
CA THR A 86 -8.11 -12.14 -8.53
C THR A 86 -8.26 -11.20 -7.36
N LEU A 87 -9.28 -11.42 -6.52
CA LEU A 87 -9.42 -10.72 -5.25
C LEU A 87 -8.41 -11.28 -4.26
N LEU A 88 -7.42 -10.47 -3.89
CA LEU A 88 -6.36 -10.89 -2.98
C LEU A 88 -6.69 -10.55 -1.52
N ALA A 89 -7.23 -9.36 -1.27
CA ALA A 89 -7.59 -8.96 0.09
C ALA A 89 -8.74 -7.96 0.10
N SER A 90 -9.48 -7.91 1.21
CA SER A 90 -10.50 -6.88 1.42
C SER A 90 -10.72 -6.55 2.89
N GLY A 91 -11.27 -5.36 3.17
CA GLY A 91 -11.62 -4.96 4.53
C GLY A 91 -12.19 -3.55 4.59
N ASN A 92 -12.83 -3.22 5.71
CA ASN A 92 -13.28 -1.87 6.00
C ASN A 92 -12.10 -1.07 6.56
N VAL A 93 -11.80 0.06 5.93
CA VAL A 93 -10.72 0.98 6.30
C VAL A 93 -11.29 2.39 6.48
N PRO A 94 -10.59 3.30 7.18
CA PRO A 94 -11.00 4.69 7.23
C PRO A 94 -11.07 5.31 5.82
N THR A 95 -12.08 6.14 5.58
CA THR A 95 -12.10 7.06 4.45
C THR A 95 -10.95 8.05 4.63
N GLY A 96 -10.24 8.39 3.55
CA GLY A 96 -9.03 9.22 3.62
C GLY A 96 -7.92 8.75 2.69
N THR A 97 -6.73 9.31 2.86
CA THR A 97 -5.60 9.06 1.94
C THR A 97 -4.84 7.80 2.32
N LEU A 98 -5.03 6.73 1.55
CA LEU A 98 -4.21 5.53 1.60
C LEU A 98 -2.79 5.87 1.13
N LYS A 99 -1.83 5.77 2.04
CA LYS A 99 -0.42 6.11 1.79
C LYS A 99 0.35 4.92 1.26
N GLU A 100 0.20 3.76 1.89
CA GLU A 100 1.02 2.60 1.61
C GLU A 100 0.22 1.30 1.67
N ILE A 101 0.65 0.32 0.86
CA ILE A 101 0.19 -1.07 0.95
C ILE A 101 1.44 -1.94 1.15
N ARG A 102 1.37 -2.93 2.04
CA ARG A 102 2.43 -3.89 2.30
C ARG A 102 1.94 -5.31 2.04
N PHE A 103 2.72 -6.08 1.29
CA PHE A 103 2.51 -7.50 1.06
C PHE A 103 3.54 -8.29 1.84
N VAL A 104 3.10 -9.23 2.67
CA VAL A 104 3.99 -10.19 3.33
C VAL A 104 3.99 -11.45 2.48
N LEU A 105 5.18 -11.84 2.01
CA LEU A 105 5.36 -13.08 1.28
C LEU A 105 5.81 -14.21 2.21
N GLY A 106 5.44 -15.44 1.89
CA GLY A 106 5.97 -16.63 2.55
C GLY A 106 7.20 -17.17 1.82
N SER A 107 7.62 -18.37 2.19
CA SER A 107 8.84 -19.02 1.67
C SER A 107 8.61 -19.80 0.37
N ASP A 108 7.36 -20.17 0.07
CA ASP A 108 7.05 -21.19 -0.93
C ASP A 108 6.92 -20.60 -2.34
N ASN A 109 7.90 -19.77 -2.72
CA ASN A 109 7.95 -19.11 -4.03
C ASN A 109 8.76 -19.96 -5.01
N SER A 110 8.33 -20.00 -6.27
CA SER A 110 9.03 -20.75 -7.33
C SER A 110 8.80 -20.19 -8.71
N ILE A 111 9.73 -20.47 -9.63
CA ILE A 111 9.56 -20.26 -11.06
C ILE A 111 9.66 -21.61 -11.76
N LYS A 112 8.78 -21.84 -12.72
CA LYS A 112 8.86 -23.00 -13.60
C LYS A 112 9.30 -22.57 -14.99
N ILE A 113 10.34 -23.23 -15.48
CA ILE A 113 10.87 -23.06 -16.83
C ILE A 113 10.78 -24.42 -17.50
N ASP A 114 9.99 -24.50 -18.56
CA ASP A 114 9.61 -25.74 -19.22
C ASP A 114 8.97 -26.72 -18.22
N THR A 115 9.69 -27.79 -17.85
CA THR A 115 9.24 -28.82 -16.92
C THR A 115 9.93 -28.75 -15.55
N VAL A 116 10.91 -27.86 -15.38
CA VAL A 116 11.75 -27.81 -14.18
C VAL A 116 11.28 -26.68 -13.27
N LEU A 117 11.06 -27.01 -11.99
CA LEU A 117 10.68 -26.06 -10.95
C LEU A 117 11.91 -25.63 -10.16
N TYR A 118 12.14 -24.32 -10.08
CA TYR A 118 13.23 -23.72 -9.32
C TYR A 118 12.68 -22.92 -8.15
N PRO A 119 13.24 -23.05 -6.94
CA PRO A 119 12.87 -22.21 -5.81
C PRO A 119 13.28 -20.76 -6.08
N LEU A 120 12.43 -19.83 -5.64
CA LEU A 120 12.72 -18.41 -5.68
C LEU A 120 13.10 -17.91 -4.28
N THR A 121 14.37 -17.56 -4.12
CA THR A 121 14.86 -17.01 -2.85
C THR A 121 14.62 -15.50 -2.78
N ILE A 122 14.08 -15.04 -1.67
CA ILE A 122 13.92 -13.61 -1.40
C ILE A 122 15.22 -13.10 -0.76
N PRO A 123 15.91 -12.09 -1.33
CA PRO A 123 17.12 -11.55 -0.71
C PRO A 123 16.83 -11.02 0.70
N SER A 124 17.74 -11.33 1.63
CA SER A 124 17.67 -10.86 3.02
C SER A 124 17.51 -9.33 3.06
N GLY A 125 16.54 -8.86 3.87
CA GLY A 125 16.09 -7.47 3.91
C GLY A 125 14.71 -7.22 3.28
N SER A 126 14.20 -8.14 2.47
CA SER A 126 12.83 -8.05 1.91
C SER A 126 11.77 -8.75 2.76
N GLU A 127 12.17 -9.43 3.84
CA GLU A 127 11.31 -10.18 4.77
C GLU A 127 10.34 -9.29 5.58
N SER A 128 10.63 -7.99 5.70
CA SER A 128 9.74 -7.02 6.35
C SER A 128 8.43 -6.75 5.57
N GLY A 129 8.29 -7.36 4.40
CA GLY A 129 7.17 -7.21 3.48
C GLY A 129 7.44 -6.17 2.38
N LEU A 130 6.87 -6.40 1.20
CA LEU A 130 6.99 -5.55 0.02
C LEU A 130 6.05 -4.36 0.16
N LYS A 131 6.62 -3.16 0.20
CA LYS A 131 5.86 -1.93 0.40
C LYS A 131 5.71 -1.15 -0.90
N ILE A 132 4.48 -0.77 -1.24
CA ILE A 132 4.19 0.19 -2.31
C ILE A 132 3.61 1.48 -1.73
N LYS A 133 4.00 2.61 -2.32
CA LYS A 133 3.41 3.92 -2.03
C LYS A 133 2.28 4.18 -3.03
N VAL A 134 1.12 4.59 -2.53
CA VAL A 134 -0.13 4.69 -3.30
C VAL A 134 -0.63 6.13 -3.37
N ASN A 135 -0.61 6.85 -2.25
CA ASN A 135 -1.15 8.21 -2.12
C ASN A 135 -2.53 8.40 -2.79
N LYS A 136 -3.44 7.44 -2.60
CA LYS A 136 -4.81 7.48 -3.16
C LYS A 136 -5.78 7.94 -2.10
N HIS A 137 -6.60 8.94 -2.41
CA HIS A 137 -7.72 9.32 -1.57
C HIS A 137 -8.90 8.36 -1.79
N LEU A 138 -9.33 7.70 -0.71
CA LEU A 138 -10.52 6.84 -0.67
C LEU A 138 -11.70 7.69 -0.24
N ASN A 139 -12.71 7.85 -1.10
CA ASN A 139 -13.88 8.69 -0.86
C ASN A 139 -15.22 7.98 -1.15
N ALA A 140 -15.18 6.71 -1.55
CA ALA A 140 -16.36 5.91 -1.84
C ALA A 140 -16.66 4.92 -0.70
N THR A 141 -17.91 4.43 -0.65
CA THR A 141 -18.29 3.29 0.21
C THR A 141 -17.53 2.02 -0.18
N LEU A 142 -17.18 1.88 -1.46
CA LEU A 142 -16.42 0.76 -2.01
C LEU A 142 -15.34 1.31 -2.95
N ASP A 143 -14.09 0.92 -2.70
CA ASP A 143 -12.95 1.20 -3.58
C ASP A 143 -12.23 -0.10 -3.93
N SER A 144 -11.78 -0.22 -5.18
CA SER A 144 -10.96 -1.34 -5.64
C SER A 144 -9.64 -0.82 -6.20
N LEU A 145 -8.55 -1.48 -5.84
CA LEU A 145 -7.21 -1.22 -6.33
C LEU A 145 -6.69 -2.46 -7.06
N LEU A 146 -6.31 -2.29 -8.31
CA LEU A 146 -5.68 -3.33 -9.11
C LEU A 146 -4.16 -3.20 -8.99
N ILE A 147 -3.52 -4.24 -8.48
CA ILE A 147 -2.08 -4.30 -8.26
C ILE A 147 -1.47 -5.24 -9.28
N ASP A 148 -0.51 -4.71 -10.03
CA ASP A 148 0.27 -5.40 -11.03
C ASP A 148 1.57 -5.90 -10.38
N PHE A 149 1.69 -7.23 -10.21
CA PHE A 149 2.92 -7.88 -9.78
C PHE A 149 3.68 -8.30 -11.03
N ASP A 150 4.57 -7.42 -11.47
CA ASP A 150 5.31 -7.54 -12.73
C ASP A 150 6.33 -8.68 -12.63
N ALA A 151 5.94 -9.89 -13.05
CA ALA A 151 6.77 -11.07 -12.94
C ALA A 151 8.07 -10.92 -13.76
N ALA A 152 7.98 -10.27 -14.92
CA ALA A 152 9.12 -10.04 -15.81
C ALA A 152 10.24 -9.22 -15.15
N LEU A 153 9.88 -8.23 -14.34
CA LEU A 153 10.84 -7.41 -13.61
C LEU A 153 11.18 -7.97 -12.22
N SER A 154 10.41 -8.94 -11.74
CA SER A 154 10.54 -9.48 -10.39
C SER A 154 11.51 -10.66 -10.28
N ILE A 155 11.80 -11.35 -11.38
CA ILE A 155 12.64 -12.54 -11.38
C ILE A 155 14.07 -12.18 -11.81
N MET A 156 15.05 -12.65 -11.04
CA MET A 156 16.48 -12.48 -11.34
C MET A 156 17.18 -13.84 -11.29
N GLN A 157 17.82 -14.23 -12.38
CA GLN A 157 18.74 -15.37 -12.38
C GLN A 157 20.13 -14.91 -11.95
N THR A 158 20.77 -15.64 -11.06
CA THR A 158 22.14 -15.38 -10.59
C THR A 158 23.17 -16.10 -11.46
N GLY A 159 24.43 -15.67 -11.40
CA GLY A 159 25.51 -16.25 -12.21
C GLY A 159 25.82 -17.73 -11.96
N ASN A 160 25.34 -18.29 -10.84
CA ASN A 160 25.43 -19.71 -10.50
C ASN A 160 24.16 -20.51 -10.88
N GLY A 161 23.18 -19.89 -11.54
CA GLY A 161 21.97 -20.56 -12.02
C GLY A 161 20.78 -20.57 -11.06
N ASP A 162 20.92 -20.04 -9.84
CA ASP A 162 19.79 -19.88 -8.91
C ASP A 162 18.86 -18.74 -9.34
N TYR A 163 17.63 -18.76 -8.83
CA TYR A 163 16.65 -17.71 -9.06
C TYR A 163 16.31 -16.96 -7.77
N LYS A 164 16.18 -15.64 -7.90
CA LYS A 164 15.81 -14.72 -6.84
C LYS A 164 14.51 -14.01 -7.19
N LEU A 165 13.69 -13.80 -6.17
CA LEU A 165 12.49 -12.97 -6.26
C LEU A 165 12.79 -11.59 -5.66
N LYS A 166 12.77 -10.58 -6.53
CA LYS A 166 12.85 -9.15 -6.17
C LYS A 166 11.59 -8.44 -6.69
N PRO A 167 10.48 -8.51 -5.95
CA PRO A 167 9.17 -8.12 -6.46
C PRO A 167 9.10 -6.66 -6.90
N VAL A 168 8.47 -6.45 -8.04
CA VAL A 168 8.15 -5.15 -8.62
C VAL A 168 6.63 -5.05 -8.70
N LEU A 169 6.08 -4.12 -7.92
CA LEU A 169 4.64 -3.93 -7.78
C LEU A 169 4.25 -2.53 -8.26
N LYS A 170 3.15 -2.43 -9.00
CA LYS A 170 2.61 -1.16 -9.50
C LYS A 170 1.09 -1.14 -9.33
N ILE A 171 0.52 0.06 -9.27
CA ILE A 171 -0.94 0.24 -9.34
C ILE A 171 -1.31 0.47 -10.80
N LYS A 172 -2.36 -0.20 -11.26
CA LYS A 172 -2.97 0.04 -12.58
C LYS A 172 -4.14 1.00 -12.50
#